data_AF-A0A813VPI9-F1
#
_entry.id   AF-A0A813VPI9-F1
#
_cell.length_a   1.000
_cell.length_b   1.000
_cell.length_c   1.000
_cell.angle_alpha   90.00
_cell.angle_beta   90.00
_cell.angle_gamma   90.00
#
_symmetry.space_group_name_H-M   'P 1'
#
loop_
_entity.id
_entity.type
_entity.pdbx_description
1 polymer ?
#
loop_
_entity_poly.entity_id
_entity_poly.type
_entity_poly.pdbx_seq_one_letter_code
_entity_poly.pdbx_strand_id
1 'polypeptide(L)'
;MEIIQVQAYVSDEKININQIQQNIYSSSFINMADVERGTNENKELADLLPKALIVILSSVHCLIMLCIILVIPILEVAIGASYRGQCPINPNIPIYLIVTGACGMTTIFLVLVIIAGFIWCVQRNSIAATCTVMCLIFLIASFMILMSLFLFAWFIVGNVWIFGAKKNVQYDSSMDNYCHRTLYEFAFAILIITYVLPVVGCIVQCIRGCCQIKNN
;
A
#
# COMPACT_ATOMS: atom_id res chain seq x y z
N MET A 1 40.11 -57.65 48.63
CA MET A 1 39.84 -56.26 48.22
C MET A 1 38.33 -56.11 48.26
N GLU A 2 37.83 -55.75 49.44
CA GLU A 2 36.40 -55.57 49.71
C GLU A 2 35.92 -54.27 49.07
N ILE A 3 34.81 -54.32 48.34
CA ILE A 3 34.08 -53.12 47.93
C ILE A 3 32.88 -53.01 48.86
N ILE A 4 32.98 -52.06 49.79
CA ILE A 4 31.98 -51.71 50.79
C ILE A 4 30.74 -51.15 50.05
N GLN A 5 29.60 -51.83 50.20
CA GLN A 5 28.29 -51.32 49.80
C GLN A 5 27.78 -50.43 50.94
N VAL A 6 27.72 -49.12 50.72
CA VAL A 6 27.04 -48.19 51.65
C VAL A 6 25.54 -48.30 51.38
N GLN A 7 24.83 -49.03 52.25
CA GLN A 7 23.36 -49.05 52.27
C GLN A 7 22.85 -47.95 53.21
N ALA A 8 22.03 -47.04 52.68
CA ALA A 8 21.14 -46.21 53.49
C ALA A 8 19.75 -46.88 53.55
N TYR A 9 19.21 -47.03 54.77
CA TYR A 9 17.98 -47.77 55.07
C TYR A 9 16.82 -46.78 55.28
N VAL A 10 15.80 -46.82 54.41
CA VAL A 10 14.45 -46.24 54.64
C VAL A 10 13.43 -47.24 54.07
N SER A 11 12.32 -47.41 54.81
CA SER A 11 11.34 -48.52 54.80
C SER A 11 10.71 -48.93 53.46
N ASP A 12 10.63 -50.26 53.25
CA ASP A 12 9.65 -51.05 52.48
C ASP A 12 9.26 -50.65 51.04
N GLU A 13 10.23 -50.26 50.22
CA GLU A 13 10.13 -50.44 48.76
C GLU A 13 11.51 -50.76 48.18
N LYS A 14 11.59 -51.76 47.29
CA LYS A 14 12.86 -52.19 46.66
C LYS A 14 13.28 -51.14 45.62
N ILE A 15 13.87 -50.05 46.09
CA ILE A 15 14.21 -48.90 45.25
C ILE A 15 15.41 -49.26 44.34
N ASN A 16 15.14 -49.42 43.05
CA ASN A 16 16.16 -49.65 42.03
C ASN A 16 16.85 -48.31 41.69
N ILE A 17 18.02 -48.06 42.29
CA ILE A 17 18.80 -46.82 42.12
C ILE A 17 19.12 -46.52 40.64
N ASN A 18 19.36 -47.55 39.82
CA ASN A 18 19.62 -47.40 38.39
C ASN A 18 18.38 -46.87 37.63
N GLN A 19 17.19 -47.31 38.07
CA GLN A 19 15.92 -46.87 37.50
C GLN A 19 15.60 -45.42 37.91
N ILE A 20 15.96 -45.02 39.13
CA ILE A 20 15.88 -43.63 39.58
C ILE A 20 16.85 -42.73 38.79
N GLN A 21 18.12 -43.14 38.62
CA GLN A 21 19.08 -42.36 37.83
C GLN A 21 18.63 -42.20 36.36
N GLN A 22 18.08 -43.26 35.75
CA GLN A 22 17.53 -43.16 34.39
C GLN A 22 16.33 -42.21 34.30
N ASN A 23 15.44 -42.23 35.29
CA ASN A 23 14.27 -41.33 35.35
C ASN A 23 14.67 -39.86 35.59
N ILE A 24 15.71 -39.61 36.39
CA ILE A 24 16.25 -38.25 36.62
C ILE A 24 16.92 -37.75 35.34
N TYR A 25 17.67 -38.60 34.63
CA TYR A 25 18.29 -38.22 33.36
C TYR A 25 17.23 -37.92 32.28
N SER A 26 16.21 -38.77 32.13
CA SER A 26 15.14 -38.56 31.15
C SER A 26 14.31 -37.30 31.46
N SER A 27 13.96 -37.05 32.73
CA SER A 27 13.26 -35.83 33.12
C SER A 27 14.10 -34.57 32.89
N SER A 28 15.40 -34.61 33.19
CA SER A 28 16.31 -33.48 32.90
C SER A 28 16.45 -33.20 31.40
N PHE A 29 16.50 -34.26 30.57
CA PHE A 29 16.57 -34.15 29.11
C PHE A 29 15.27 -33.59 28.52
N ILE A 30 14.11 -34.05 29.00
CA ILE A 30 12.80 -33.52 28.60
C ILE A 30 12.68 -32.03 28.96
N ASN A 31 13.06 -31.64 30.19
CA ASN A 31 13.04 -30.25 30.61
C ASN A 31 13.92 -29.34 29.75
N MET A 32 15.11 -29.80 29.35
CA MET A 32 16.00 -29.04 28.46
C MET A 32 15.43 -28.91 27.04
N ALA A 33 14.84 -29.98 26.51
CA ALA A 33 14.20 -29.96 25.19
C ALA A 33 12.97 -29.03 25.13
N ASP A 34 12.18 -28.98 26.20
CA ASP A 34 11.02 -28.09 26.27
C ASP A 34 11.43 -26.61 26.41
N VAL A 35 12.54 -26.32 27.13
CA VAL A 35 13.13 -24.98 27.19
C VAL A 35 13.68 -24.55 25.82
N GLU A 36 14.35 -25.44 25.09
CA GLU A 36 14.87 -25.15 23.75
C GLU A 36 13.72 -24.93 22.74
N ARG A 37 12.67 -25.75 22.79
CA ARG A 37 11.47 -25.59 21.96
C ARG A 37 10.79 -24.25 22.22
N GLY A 38 10.58 -23.88 23.48
CA GLY A 38 10.00 -22.58 23.84
C GLY A 38 10.90 -21.39 23.49
N THR A 39 12.23 -21.56 23.54
CA THR A 39 13.17 -20.51 23.12
C THR A 39 13.16 -20.33 21.60
N ASN A 40 13.01 -21.43 20.84
CA ASN A 40 12.94 -21.39 19.38
C ASN A 40 11.62 -20.77 18.89
N GLU A 41 10.48 -21.14 19.47
CA GLU A 41 9.18 -20.54 19.14
C GLU A 41 9.17 -19.02 19.39
N ASN A 42 9.76 -18.56 20.50
CA ASN A 42 9.86 -17.13 20.80
C ASN A 42 10.78 -16.38 19.83
N LYS A 43 11.87 -17.00 19.34
CA LYS A 43 12.74 -16.42 18.31
C LYS A 43 12.03 -16.36 16.96
N GLU A 44 11.33 -17.42 16.57
CA GLU A 44 10.52 -17.43 15.36
C GLU A 44 9.43 -16.36 15.41
N LEU A 45 8.73 -16.22 16.53
CA LEU A 45 7.71 -15.18 16.73
C LEU A 45 8.33 -13.77 16.66
N ALA A 46 9.49 -13.56 17.27
CA ALA A 46 10.21 -12.28 17.23
C ALA A 46 10.66 -11.90 15.80
N ASP A 47 11.01 -12.90 14.98
CA ASP A 47 11.37 -12.69 13.57
C ASP A 47 10.15 -12.53 12.65
N LEU A 48 9.01 -13.13 13.01
CA LEU A 48 7.75 -13.03 12.27
C LEU A 48 7.00 -11.71 12.51
N LEU A 49 7.06 -11.17 13.73
CA LEU A 49 6.36 -9.94 14.11
C LEU A 49 6.65 -8.73 13.20
N PRO A 50 7.92 -8.35 12.92
CA PRO A 50 8.21 -7.20 12.07
C PRO A 50 7.82 -7.45 10.60
N LYS A 51 7.94 -8.69 10.11
CA LYS A 51 7.56 -9.07 8.74
C LYS A 51 6.04 -8.95 8.55
N ALA A 52 5.26 -9.49 9.50
CA ALA A 52 3.81 -9.41 9.49
C ALA A 52 3.32 -7.96 9.57
N LEU A 53 3.89 -7.14 10.46
CA LEU A 53 3.56 -5.72 10.58
C LEU A 53 3.82 -4.95 9.27
N ILE A 54 4.98 -5.16 8.63
CA ILE A 54 5.30 -4.52 7.33
C ILE A 54 4.32 -4.95 6.23
N VAL A 55 3.91 -6.21 6.22
CA VAL A 55 2.91 -6.71 5.25
C VAL A 55 1.56 -6.04 5.48
N ILE A 56 1.07 -6.01 6.72
CA ILE A 56 -0.23 -5.41 7.08
C ILE A 56 -0.25 -3.91 6.77
N LEU A 57 0.79 -3.16 7.19
CA LEU A 57 0.89 -1.72 6.96
C LEU A 57 0.80 -1.37 5.47
N SER A 58 1.34 -2.22 4.60
CA SER A 58 1.26 -2.02 3.15
C SER A 58 -0.10 -2.30 2.56
N SER A 59 -0.75 -3.36 3.02
CA SER A 59 -2.07 -3.73 2.52
C SER A 59 -3.05 -2.63 2.86
N VAL A 60 -2.94 -2.08 4.07
CA VAL A 60 -3.69 -0.89 4.51
C VAL A 60 -3.33 0.33 3.65
N HIS A 61 -2.03 0.61 3.43
CA HIS A 61 -1.61 1.72 2.57
C HIS A 61 -2.17 1.59 1.14
N CYS A 62 -2.09 0.40 0.55
CA CYS A 62 -2.62 0.12 -0.79
C CYS A 62 -4.13 0.34 -0.87
N LEU A 63 -4.88 -0.14 0.12
CA LEU A 63 -6.33 0.06 0.20
C LEU A 63 -6.71 1.54 0.33
N ILE A 64 -6.03 2.28 1.21
CA ILE A 64 -6.27 3.73 1.39
C ILE A 64 -5.97 4.47 0.08
N MET A 65 -4.84 4.19 -0.55
CA MET A 65 -4.46 4.82 -1.83
C MET A 65 -5.48 4.51 -2.92
N LEU A 66 -5.96 3.27 -3.00
CA LEU A 66 -7.00 2.88 -3.95
C LEU A 66 -8.30 3.66 -3.72
N CYS A 67 -8.77 3.76 -2.47
CA CYS A 67 -9.97 4.55 -2.16
C CYS A 67 -9.81 6.02 -2.55
N ILE A 68 -8.65 6.62 -2.26
CA ILE A 68 -8.35 8.01 -2.61
C ILE A 68 -8.38 8.20 -4.13
N ILE A 69 -7.74 7.31 -4.90
CA ILE A 69 -7.68 7.37 -6.36
C ILE A 69 -9.08 7.28 -6.98
N LEU A 70 -10.01 6.54 -6.37
CA LEU A 70 -11.39 6.43 -6.86
C LEU A 70 -12.24 7.66 -6.56
N VAL A 71 -12.04 8.29 -5.39
CA VAL A 71 -12.88 9.41 -4.92
C VAL A 71 -12.43 10.75 -5.50
N ILE A 72 -11.12 11.02 -5.54
CA ILE A 72 -10.57 12.29 -6.02
C ILE A 72 -11.10 12.72 -7.40
N PRO A 73 -11.07 11.88 -8.46
CA PRO A 73 -11.46 12.34 -9.80
C PRO A 73 -12.94 12.72 -9.88
N ILE A 74 -13.80 12.09 -9.08
CA ILE A 74 -15.22 12.45 -8.96
C ILE A 74 -15.35 13.84 -8.33
N LEU A 75 -14.61 14.10 -7.25
CA LEU A 75 -14.61 15.41 -6.58
C LEU A 75 -14.05 16.52 -7.49
N GLU A 76 -13.00 16.24 -8.25
CA GLU A 76 -12.42 17.19 -9.22
C GLU A 76 -13.43 17.62 -10.27
N VAL A 77 -14.14 16.67 -10.87
CA VAL A 77 -15.20 16.97 -11.84
C VAL A 77 -16.37 17.69 -11.18
N ALA A 78 -16.83 17.23 -10.00
CA ALA A 78 -17.97 17.83 -9.31
C ALA A 78 -17.69 19.29 -8.91
N ILE A 79 -16.58 19.56 -8.22
CA ILE A 79 -16.21 20.90 -7.76
C ILE A 79 -15.89 21.80 -8.96
N GLY A 80 -15.12 21.30 -9.94
CA GLY A 80 -14.80 22.06 -11.14
C GLY A 80 -16.04 22.46 -11.94
N ALA A 81 -17.03 21.56 -12.06
CA ALA A 81 -18.29 21.83 -12.75
C ALA A 81 -19.23 22.75 -11.95
N SER A 82 -19.38 22.52 -10.63
CA SER A 82 -20.30 23.30 -9.79
C SER A 82 -19.88 24.77 -9.66
N TYR A 83 -18.58 25.05 -9.60
CA TYR A 83 -18.06 26.41 -9.46
C TYR A 83 -17.53 26.98 -10.78
N ARG A 84 -17.98 26.41 -11.92
CA ARG A 84 -17.62 26.90 -13.24
C ARG A 84 -18.09 28.35 -13.41
N GLY A 85 -17.15 29.28 -13.53
CA GLY A 85 -17.42 30.72 -13.66
C GLY A 85 -17.34 31.52 -12.36
N GLN A 86 -17.14 30.89 -11.20
CA GLN A 86 -16.99 31.59 -9.91
C GLN A 86 -15.51 31.88 -9.58
N CYS A 87 -14.68 32.11 -10.60
CA CYS A 87 -13.26 32.39 -10.45
C CYS A 87 -12.74 33.31 -11.57
N PRO A 88 -13.12 34.61 -11.56
CA PRO A 88 -12.69 35.57 -12.56
C PRO A 88 -11.18 35.79 -12.61
N ILE A 89 -10.47 35.66 -11.47
CA ILE A 89 -9.01 35.80 -11.42
C ILE A 89 -8.29 34.87 -12.40
N ASN A 90 -8.80 33.65 -12.57
CA ASN A 90 -8.30 32.71 -13.57
C ASN A 90 -9.39 31.67 -13.92
N PRO A 91 -10.10 31.85 -15.06
CA PRO A 91 -11.19 30.96 -15.45
C PRO A 91 -10.73 29.54 -15.82
N ASN A 92 -9.42 29.31 -15.93
CA ASN A 92 -8.86 28.01 -16.30
C ASN A 92 -8.70 27.05 -15.10
N ILE A 93 -8.73 27.54 -13.86
CA ILE A 93 -8.65 26.69 -12.65
C ILE A 93 -9.75 25.62 -12.61
N PRO A 94 -11.05 25.95 -12.78
CA PRO A 94 -12.10 24.93 -12.82
C PRO A 94 -11.97 23.99 -14.02
N ILE A 95 -11.49 24.46 -15.17
CA ILE A 95 -11.25 23.63 -16.36
C ILE A 95 -10.13 22.62 -16.09
N TYR A 96 -9.06 23.05 -15.42
CA TYR A 96 -7.97 22.19 -14.98
C TYR A 96 -8.49 21.00 -14.16
N LEU A 97 -9.33 21.25 -13.16
CA LEU A 97 -9.92 20.20 -12.34
C LEU A 97 -10.77 19.22 -13.15
N ILE A 98 -11.64 19.73 -14.03
CA ILE A 98 -12.52 18.87 -14.85
C ILE A 98 -11.71 17.95 -15.76
N VAL A 99 -10.69 18.48 -16.45
CA VAL A 99 -9.88 17.71 -17.39
C VAL A 99 -9.05 16.65 -16.66
N THR A 100 -8.41 16.99 -15.54
CA THR A 100 -7.65 16.04 -14.73
C THR A 100 -8.56 14.91 -14.22
N GLY A 101 -9.73 15.25 -13.69
CA GLY A 101 -10.68 14.26 -13.17
C GLY A 101 -11.27 13.35 -14.25
N ALA A 102 -11.61 13.90 -15.42
CA ALA A 102 -12.12 13.13 -16.55
C ALA A 102 -11.09 12.13 -17.10
N CYS A 103 -9.84 12.58 -17.25
CA CYS A 103 -8.73 11.70 -17.62
C CYS A 103 -8.50 10.63 -16.55
N GLY A 104 -8.53 10.99 -15.27
CA GLY A 104 -8.41 10.03 -14.15
C GLY A 104 -9.50 8.95 -14.16
N MET A 105 -10.77 9.33 -14.40
CA MET A 105 -11.87 8.36 -14.55
C MET A 105 -11.66 7.43 -15.75
N THR A 106 -11.19 7.97 -16.87
CA THR A 106 -10.89 7.18 -18.07
C THR A 106 -9.78 6.17 -17.79
N THR A 107 -8.72 6.59 -17.10
CA THR A 107 -7.63 5.74 -16.63
C THR A 107 -8.15 4.59 -15.75
N ILE A 108 -9.00 4.88 -14.77
CA ILE A 108 -9.59 3.86 -13.89
C ILE A 108 -10.41 2.85 -14.71
N PHE A 109 -11.27 3.34 -15.60
CA PHE A 109 -12.09 2.48 -16.46
C PHE A 109 -11.24 1.55 -17.33
N LEU A 110 -10.17 2.07 -17.96
CA LEU A 110 -9.27 1.28 -18.79
C LEU A 110 -8.51 0.21 -17.99
N VAL A 111 -8.10 0.53 -16.75
CA VAL A 111 -7.48 -0.46 -15.85
C VAL A 111 -8.45 -1.59 -15.50
N LEU A 112 -9.73 -1.28 -15.25
CA LEU A 112 -10.76 -2.31 -15.01
C LEU A 112 -10.97 -3.21 -16.23
N VAL A 113 -10.97 -2.64 -17.44
CA VAL A 113 -11.06 -3.40 -18.70
C VAL A 113 -9.86 -4.34 -18.85
N ILE A 114 -8.64 -3.87 -18.56
CA ILE A 114 -7.44 -4.70 -18.58
C ILE A 114 -7.58 -5.87 -17.59
N ILE A 115 -7.97 -5.61 -16.34
CA ILE A 115 -8.14 -6.64 -15.31
C ILE A 115 -9.19 -7.68 -15.74
N ALA A 116 -10.35 -7.22 -16.23
CA ALA A 116 -11.40 -8.11 -16.72
C ALA A 116 -10.92 -8.96 -17.91
N GLY A 117 -10.16 -8.37 -18.83
CA GLY A 117 -9.54 -9.07 -19.95
C GLY A 117 -8.56 -10.15 -19.51
N PHE A 118 -7.71 -9.85 -18.51
CA PHE A 118 -6.80 -10.83 -17.90
C PHE A 118 -7.55 -11.98 -17.22
N ILE A 119 -8.56 -11.68 -16.39
CA ILE A 119 -9.38 -12.70 -15.72
C ILE A 119 -10.05 -13.59 -16.76
N TRP A 120 -10.63 -13.00 -17.80
CA TRP A 120 -11.26 -13.74 -18.88
C TRP A 120 -10.28 -14.63 -19.64
N CYS A 121 -9.07 -14.14 -19.91
CA CYS A 121 -8.00 -14.90 -20.55
C CYS A 121 -7.51 -16.07 -19.69
N VAL A 122 -7.37 -15.88 -18.37
CA VAL A 122 -6.95 -16.95 -17.46
C VAL A 122 -8.06 -18.01 -17.34
N GLN A 123 -9.32 -17.58 -17.27
CA GLN A 123 -10.45 -18.50 -17.18
C GLN A 123 -10.67 -19.28 -18.49
N ARG A 124 -10.38 -18.67 -19.64
CA ARG A 124 -10.51 -19.28 -20.96
C ARG A 124 -9.15 -19.74 -21.46
N ASN A 125 -8.79 -20.99 -21.17
CA ASN A 125 -7.55 -21.65 -21.59
C ASN A 125 -7.51 -21.94 -23.12
N SER A 126 -7.59 -20.90 -23.97
CA SER A 126 -7.50 -21.03 -25.43
C SER A 126 -6.56 -20.00 -26.05
N ILE A 127 -5.68 -20.45 -26.93
CA ILE A 127 -4.61 -19.65 -27.56
C ILE A 127 -5.19 -18.45 -28.35
N ALA A 128 -6.33 -18.63 -29.01
CA ALA A 128 -6.99 -17.56 -29.77
C ALA A 128 -7.52 -16.42 -28.87
N ALA A 129 -7.99 -16.74 -27.65
CA ALA A 129 -8.40 -15.75 -26.67
C ALA A 129 -7.19 -14.95 -26.17
N THR A 130 -6.06 -15.63 -25.93
CA THR A 130 -4.80 -15.00 -25.52
C THR A 130 -4.32 -13.96 -26.54
N CYS A 131 -4.28 -14.29 -27.83
CA CYS A 131 -3.83 -13.33 -28.86
C CYS A 131 -4.69 -12.07 -28.91
N THR A 132 -6.02 -12.22 -28.82
CA THR A 132 -6.96 -11.09 -28.87
C THR A 132 -6.81 -10.17 -27.66
N VAL A 133 -6.70 -10.76 -26.46
CA VAL A 133 -6.54 -10.01 -25.20
C VAL A 133 -5.20 -9.30 -25.16
N MET A 134 -4.11 -9.94 -25.61
CA MET A 134 -2.79 -9.30 -25.66
C MET A 134 -2.79 -8.08 -26.59
N CYS A 135 -3.35 -8.17 -27.80
CA CYS A 135 -3.46 -7.02 -28.71
C CYS A 135 -4.26 -5.87 -28.10
N LEU A 136 -5.38 -6.17 -27.44
CA LEU A 136 -6.20 -5.18 -26.75
C LEU A 136 -5.41 -4.50 -25.61
N ILE A 137 -4.67 -5.26 -24.81
CA ILE A 137 -3.82 -4.72 -23.73
C ILE A 137 -2.74 -3.80 -24.30
N PHE A 138 -2.07 -4.17 -25.40
CA PHE A 138 -1.06 -3.31 -26.02
C PHE A 138 -1.65 -1.98 -26.52
N LEU A 139 -2.83 -2.01 -27.14
CA LEU A 139 -3.52 -0.79 -27.58
C LEU A 139 -3.91 0.11 -26.40
N ILE A 140 -4.50 -0.48 -25.36
CA ILE A 140 -4.89 0.27 -24.15
C ILE A 140 -3.65 0.83 -23.45
N ALA A 141 -2.59 0.04 -23.29
CA ALA A 141 -1.34 0.49 -22.67
C ALA A 141 -0.71 1.66 -23.44
N SER A 142 -0.71 1.61 -24.77
CA SER A 142 -0.26 2.71 -25.62
C SER A 142 -1.07 4.00 -25.38
N PHE A 143 -2.40 3.89 -25.35
CA PHE A 143 -3.28 5.03 -25.05
C PHE A 143 -3.04 5.59 -23.64
N MET A 144 -2.78 4.73 -22.66
CA MET A 144 -2.49 5.14 -21.28
C MET A 144 -1.18 5.92 -21.18
N ILE A 145 -0.16 5.55 -21.96
CA ILE A 145 1.11 6.31 -22.03
C ILE A 145 0.86 7.70 -22.60
N LEU A 146 0.08 7.82 -23.69
CA LEU A 146 -0.27 9.11 -24.29
C LEU A 146 -1.04 10.00 -23.30
N MET A 147 -2.02 9.43 -22.59
CA MET A 147 -2.77 10.15 -21.55
C MET A 147 -1.86 10.58 -20.39
N SER A 148 -0.89 9.76 -20.01
CA SER A 148 0.08 10.09 -18.95
C SER A 148 0.97 11.27 -19.34
N LEU A 149 1.46 11.30 -20.59
CA LEU A 149 2.24 12.42 -21.11
C LEU A 149 1.40 13.70 -21.17
N PHE A 150 0.15 13.60 -21.62
CA PHE A 150 -0.79 14.71 -21.63
C PHE A 150 -1.04 15.25 -20.21
N LEU A 151 -1.32 14.36 -19.25
CA LEU A 151 -1.55 14.74 -17.85
C LEU A 151 -0.31 15.37 -17.20
N PHE A 152 0.89 14.91 -17.56
CA PHE A 152 2.13 15.53 -17.09
C PHE A 152 2.27 16.97 -17.60
N ALA A 153 2.01 17.21 -18.89
CA ALA A 153 1.99 18.57 -19.44
C ALA A 153 0.88 19.42 -18.80
N TRP A 154 -0.31 18.83 -18.62
CA TRP A 154 -1.45 19.49 -17.98
C TRP A 154 -1.18 19.85 -16.53
N PHE A 155 -0.45 19.01 -15.79
CA PHE A 155 -0.01 19.29 -14.43
C PHE A 155 0.89 20.53 -14.38
N ILE A 156 1.84 20.68 -15.31
CA ILE A 156 2.68 21.90 -15.39
C ILE A 156 1.81 23.14 -15.59
N VAL A 157 0.83 23.05 -16.48
CA VAL A 157 -0.13 24.14 -16.75
C VAL A 157 -0.95 24.46 -15.49
N GLY A 158 -1.43 23.45 -14.77
CA GLY A 158 -2.14 23.61 -13.51
C GLY A 158 -1.31 24.34 -12.45
N ASN A 159 -0.02 24.01 -12.34
CA ASN A 159 0.90 24.71 -11.43
C ASN A 159 0.98 26.21 -11.75
N VAL A 160 1.13 26.56 -13.04
CA VAL A 160 1.17 27.97 -13.45
C VAL A 160 -0.13 28.69 -13.10
N TRP A 161 -1.29 28.07 -13.37
CA TRP A 161 -2.59 28.68 -13.13
C TRP A 161 -2.91 28.86 -11.64
N ILE A 162 -2.66 27.84 -10.82
CA ILE A 162 -3.04 27.82 -9.40
C ILE A 162 -2.03 28.63 -8.55
N PHE A 163 -0.73 28.47 -8.78
CA PHE A 163 0.28 29.26 -8.08
C PHE A 163 0.31 30.72 -8.55
N GLY A 164 0.06 30.97 -9.83
CA GLY A 164 -0.06 32.34 -10.36
C GLY A 164 -1.18 33.13 -9.70
N ALA A 165 -2.31 32.48 -9.37
CA ALA A 165 -3.42 33.10 -8.67
C ALA A 165 -3.17 33.28 -7.14
N LYS A 166 -2.26 32.50 -6.53
CA LYS A 166 -2.08 32.41 -5.07
C LYS A 166 -1.84 33.75 -4.37
N LYS A 167 -1.02 34.61 -4.96
CA LYS A 167 -0.65 35.89 -4.32
C LYS A 167 -1.80 36.90 -4.29
N ASN A 168 -2.67 36.82 -5.29
CA ASN A 168 -3.67 37.85 -5.56
C ASN A 168 -5.10 37.35 -5.35
N VAL A 169 -5.32 36.09 -4.98
CA VAL A 169 -6.67 35.54 -4.79
C VAL A 169 -7.38 36.22 -3.62
N GLN A 170 -8.63 36.64 -3.86
CA GLN A 170 -9.53 37.15 -2.84
C GLN A 170 -10.80 36.31 -2.81
N TYR A 171 -11.44 36.22 -1.63
CA TYR A 171 -12.67 35.44 -1.43
C TYR A 171 -13.93 36.31 -1.33
N ASP A 172 -13.78 37.63 -1.53
CA ASP A 172 -14.90 38.56 -1.63
C ASP A 172 -15.36 38.67 -3.09
N SER A 173 -16.63 38.37 -3.35
CA SER A 173 -17.25 38.40 -4.70
C SER A 173 -17.26 39.79 -5.35
N SER A 174 -16.99 40.85 -4.58
CA SER A 174 -16.98 42.23 -5.06
C SER A 174 -15.68 42.63 -5.76
N MET A 175 -14.63 41.79 -5.66
CA MET A 175 -13.29 42.09 -6.15
C MET A 175 -13.01 41.43 -7.50
N ASP A 176 -12.26 42.11 -8.39
CA ASP A 176 -11.91 41.57 -9.72
C ASP A 176 -11.03 40.31 -9.65
N ASN A 177 -10.27 40.16 -8.58
CA ASN A 177 -9.41 39.01 -8.28
C ASN A 177 -10.11 37.95 -7.39
N TYR A 178 -11.44 37.93 -7.41
CA TYR A 178 -12.25 36.94 -6.72
C TYR A 178 -12.01 35.52 -7.24
N CYS A 179 -12.04 34.55 -6.33
CA CYS A 179 -12.27 33.15 -6.65
C CYS A 179 -13.02 32.47 -5.50
N HIS A 180 -13.98 31.62 -5.83
CA HIS A 180 -14.74 30.89 -4.82
C HIS A 180 -13.80 30.04 -3.94
N ARG A 181 -13.94 30.20 -2.61
CA ARG A 181 -13.03 29.62 -1.62
C ARG A 181 -12.83 28.11 -1.79
N THR A 182 -13.93 27.36 -1.85
CA THR A 182 -13.89 25.90 -2.02
C THR A 182 -13.17 25.48 -3.30
N LEU A 183 -13.36 26.21 -4.40
CA LEU A 183 -12.76 25.85 -5.69
C LEU A 183 -11.24 26.04 -5.65
N TYR A 184 -10.78 27.20 -5.15
CA TYR A 184 -9.35 27.50 -5.09
C TYR A 184 -8.62 26.62 -4.07
N GLU A 185 -9.15 26.50 -2.85
CA GLU A 185 -8.54 25.69 -1.79
C GLU A 185 -8.48 24.21 -2.20
N PHE A 186 -9.53 23.69 -2.84
CA PHE A 186 -9.53 22.32 -3.36
C PHE A 186 -8.50 22.12 -4.48
N ALA A 187 -8.43 23.02 -5.46
CA ALA A 187 -7.45 22.93 -6.54
C ALA A 187 -6.01 22.98 -6.02
N PHE A 188 -5.75 23.85 -5.05
CA PHE A 188 -4.47 23.93 -4.37
C PHE A 188 -4.15 22.65 -3.60
N ALA A 189 -5.12 22.11 -2.83
CA ALA A 189 -4.95 20.88 -2.08
C ALA A 189 -4.63 19.68 -2.98
N ILE A 190 -5.36 19.53 -4.10
CA ILE A 190 -5.10 18.47 -5.09
C ILE A 190 -3.68 18.57 -5.65
N LEU A 191 -3.19 19.76 -6.03
CA LEU A 191 -1.81 19.92 -6.48
C LEU A 191 -0.80 19.43 -5.43
N ILE A 192 -0.96 19.84 -4.18
CA ILE A 192 -0.07 19.42 -3.08
C ILE A 192 -0.15 17.90 -2.87
N ILE A 193 -1.34 17.31 -2.93
CA ILE A 193 -1.55 15.86 -2.83
C ILE A 193 -0.83 15.13 -3.97
N THR A 194 -0.92 15.63 -5.21
CA THR A 194 -0.20 15.08 -6.37
C THR A 194 1.31 15.09 -6.18
N TYR A 195 1.88 16.06 -5.45
CA TYR A 195 3.29 16.07 -5.10
C TYR A 195 3.65 15.06 -4.00
N VAL A 196 2.86 15.03 -2.93
CA VAL A 196 3.20 14.25 -1.71
C VAL A 196 2.95 12.76 -1.89
N LEU A 197 1.82 12.38 -2.50
CA LEU A 197 1.41 10.97 -2.59
C LEU A 197 2.43 10.07 -3.31
N PRO A 198 3.00 10.44 -4.47
CA PRO A 198 4.01 9.62 -5.13
C PRO A 198 5.28 9.47 -4.30
N VAL A 199 5.73 10.55 -3.64
CA VAL A 199 6.94 10.52 -2.79
C VAL A 199 6.75 9.56 -1.62
N VAL A 200 5.62 9.66 -0.93
CA VAL A 200 5.26 8.75 0.17
C VAL A 200 5.16 7.31 -0.34
N GLY A 201 4.50 7.11 -1.48
CA GLY A 201 4.39 5.81 -2.13
C GLY A 201 5.76 5.19 -2.43
N CYS A 202 6.68 5.94 -3.03
CA CYS A 202 8.04 5.50 -3.31
C CYS A 202 8.78 5.09 -2.03
N ILE A 203 8.71 5.90 -0.97
CA ILE A 203 9.35 5.59 0.32
C ILE A 203 8.82 4.27 0.89
N VAL A 204 7.49 4.10 0.92
CA VAL A 204 6.86 2.88 1.44
C VAL A 204 7.33 1.67 0.64
N GLN A 205 7.35 1.75 -0.69
CA GLN A 205 7.78 0.65 -1.56
C GLN A 205 9.28 0.32 -1.40
N CYS A 206 10.14 1.34 -1.29
CA CYS A 206 11.57 1.15 -1.03
C CYS A 206 11.82 0.43 0.30
N ILE A 207 11.09 0.78 1.37
CA ILE A 207 11.19 0.09 2.66
C ILE A 207 10.84 -1.40 2.52
N ARG A 208 9.79 -1.75 1.74
CA ARG A 208 9.46 -3.17 1.49
C ARG A 208 10.61 -3.90 0.80
N GLY A 209 11.14 -3.31 -0.28
CA GLY A 209 12.22 -3.88 -1.07
C GLY A 209 13.48 -4.12 -0.23
N CYS A 210 13.91 -3.12 0.55
CA CYS A 210 15.06 -3.25 1.44
C CYS A 210 14.85 -4.29 2.55
N CYS A 211 13.65 -4.39 3.12
CA CYS A 211 13.33 -5.39 4.14
C CYS A 211 13.29 -6.82 3.58
N GLN A 212 12.89 -7.01 2.31
CA GLN A 212 12.92 -8.33 1.67
C GLN A 212 14.35 -8.78 1.35
N ILE A 213 15.22 -7.87 0.89
CA ILE A 213 16.63 -8.18 0.54
C ILE A 213 17.45 -8.56 1.79
N LYS A 214 17.20 -7.94 2.94
CA LYS A 214 17.93 -8.26 4.18
C LYS A 214 17.67 -9.68 4.71
N ASN A 215 16.62 -10.34 4.20
CA ASN A 215 16.13 -11.62 4.72
C ASN A 215 16.40 -12.81 3.77
N ASN A 216 17.23 -12.60 2.73
CA ASN A 216 17.67 -13.61 1.76
C ASN A 216 19.20 -13.66 1.75
#